data_AF-A0A2W4JS82-F1
#
_entry.id   AF-A0A2W4JS82-F1
#
_cell.length_a   1.000
_cell.length_b   1.000
_cell.length_c   1.000
_cell.angle_alpha   90.00
_cell.angle_beta   90.00
_cell.angle_gamma   90.00
#
_symmetry.space_group_name_H-M   'P 1'
#
loop_
_entity.id
_entity.type
_entity.pdbx_description
1 polymer ?
#
loop_
_entity_poly.entity_id
_entity_poly.type
_entity_poly.pdbx_seq_one_letter_code
_entity_poly.pdbx_strand_id
1 'polypeptide(L)'
;MEISWKTASPAVAPGPVTGGAPVTSEDIFAGHQGGKLGVAATRPISSSRDLSIAYTPGVAQVSKAIAEDARLAARYTWAHRLVVVVSDGTAVLGLGDIGASASLPVMEGKAVLFKTFGGLDSIPLVLDTTDVDEIVQTLVRLRPSFGAVNLEDIAAPRCFELEAKLIDA
;
A
#
# COMPACT_ATOMS: atom_id res chain seq x y z
N MET A 1 1.86 24.06 -25.67
CA MET A 1 2.39 23.07 -24.71
C MET A 1 1.69 21.76 -25.02
N GLU A 2 2.26 20.96 -25.93
CA GLU A 2 1.66 19.70 -26.39
C GLU A 2 1.93 18.62 -25.35
N ILE A 3 0.85 18.04 -24.80
CA ILE A 3 0.92 16.90 -23.90
C ILE A 3 0.65 15.66 -24.75
N SER A 4 1.71 14.87 -24.97
CA SER A 4 1.66 13.60 -25.69
C SER A 4 1.08 12.52 -24.78
N TRP A 5 -0.06 11.95 -25.17
CA TRP A 5 -0.70 10.83 -24.49
C TRP A 5 0.00 9.53 -24.92
N LYS A 6 0.98 9.06 -24.16
CA LYS A 6 1.38 7.66 -24.24
C LYS A 6 0.30 6.84 -23.56
N THR A 7 -0.41 6.03 -24.34
CA THR A 7 -1.37 5.05 -23.85
C THR A 7 -0.69 4.14 -22.82
N ALA A 8 -1.35 3.94 -21.68
CA ALA A 8 -0.88 2.99 -20.68
C ALA A 8 -0.85 1.58 -21.30
N SER A 9 0.30 0.92 -21.21
CA SER A 9 0.44 -0.48 -21.62
C SER A 9 -0.52 -1.35 -20.80
N PRO A 10 -1.18 -2.35 -21.42
CA PRO A 10 -2.01 -3.30 -20.68
C PRO A 10 -1.17 -4.06 -19.66
N ALA A 11 -1.79 -4.44 -18.54
CA ALA A 11 -1.16 -5.28 -17.53
C ALA A 11 -0.73 -6.60 -18.17
N VAL A 12 0.58 -6.82 -18.26
CA VAL A 12 1.17 -8.06 -18.76
C VAL A 12 1.00 -9.12 -17.66
N ALA A 13 0.31 -10.22 -17.98
CA ALA A 13 0.27 -11.38 -17.10
C ALA A 13 1.70 -11.93 -16.90
N PRO A 14 2.11 -12.28 -15.67
CA PRO A 14 3.45 -12.78 -15.45
C PRO A 14 3.64 -14.09 -16.24
N GLY A 15 4.63 -14.09 -17.13
CA GLY A 15 5.06 -15.28 -17.85
C GLY A 15 5.72 -16.31 -16.93
N PRO A 16 6.01 -17.52 -17.44
CA PRO A 16 6.71 -18.53 -16.66
C PRO A 16 8.08 -18.01 -16.24
N VAL A 17 8.44 -18.13 -14.97
CA VAL A 17 9.78 -17.78 -14.47
C VAL A 17 10.75 -18.88 -14.93
N THR A 18 11.31 -18.72 -16.13
CA THR A 18 12.38 -19.58 -16.63
C THR A 18 13.70 -19.20 -15.96
N GLY A 19 14.50 -20.18 -15.54
CA GLY A 19 15.79 -19.95 -14.87
C GLY A 19 16.75 -19.14 -15.75
N GLY A 20 16.85 -17.84 -15.46
CA GLY A 20 17.73 -16.89 -16.13
C GLY A 20 19.16 -16.95 -15.61
N ALA A 21 20.03 -16.13 -16.19
CA ALA A 21 21.38 -15.89 -15.70
C ALA A 21 21.39 -15.51 -14.20
N PRO A 22 22.51 -15.71 -13.48
CA PRO A 22 22.61 -15.36 -12.07
C PRO A 22 22.26 -13.88 -11.84
N VAL A 23 21.45 -13.60 -10.82
CA VAL A 23 21.09 -12.23 -10.44
C VAL A 23 22.32 -11.50 -9.93
N THR A 24 22.69 -10.38 -10.57
CA THR A 24 23.83 -9.57 -10.15
C THR A 24 23.40 -8.44 -9.19
N SER A 25 24.35 -7.85 -8.48
CA SER A 25 24.08 -6.67 -7.65
C SER A 25 23.56 -5.49 -8.49
N GLU A 26 24.09 -5.30 -9.70
CA GLU A 26 23.62 -4.25 -10.60
C GLU A 26 22.16 -4.46 -10.97
N ASP A 27 21.76 -5.69 -11.31
CA ASP A 27 20.35 -6.04 -11.58
C ASP A 27 19.45 -5.72 -10.38
N ILE A 28 19.89 -6.07 -9.16
CA ILE A 28 19.13 -5.84 -7.92
C ILE A 28 18.91 -4.34 -7.71
N PHE A 29 19.97 -3.53 -7.77
CA PHE A 29 19.84 -2.08 -7.54
C PHE A 29 19.08 -1.40 -8.67
N ALA A 30 19.32 -1.77 -9.93
CA ALA A 30 18.57 -1.25 -11.07
C ALA A 30 17.07 -1.54 -10.94
N GLY A 31 16.70 -2.77 -10.53
CA GLY A 31 15.31 -3.16 -10.31
C GLY A 31 14.59 -2.44 -9.17
N HIS A 32 15.31 -1.74 -8.29
CA HIS A 32 14.74 -0.94 -7.20
C HIS A 32 14.76 0.58 -7.47
N GLN A 33 15.32 1.03 -8.60
CA GLN A 33 15.33 2.46 -8.92
C GLN A 33 13.91 3.00 -9.08
N GLY A 34 13.54 3.98 -8.25
CA GLY A 34 12.19 4.57 -8.23
C GLY A 34 11.16 3.80 -7.41
N GLY A 35 11.57 2.72 -6.73
CA GLY A 35 10.67 1.85 -5.96
C GLY A 35 9.90 0.85 -6.83
N LYS A 36 9.20 -0.08 -6.18
CA LYS A 36 8.51 -1.20 -6.85
C LYS A 36 7.01 -0.98 -7.03
N LEU A 37 6.48 0.14 -6.54
CA LEU A 37 5.05 0.44 -6.53
C LEU A 37 4.73 1.73 -7.28
N GLY A 38 3.52 1.79 -7.81
CA GLY A 38 2.95 2.99 -8.41
C GLY A 38 1.43 3.01 -8.20
N VAL A 39 0.83 4.20 -8.28
CA VAL A 39 -0.62 4.38 -8.17
C VAL A 39 -1.18 4.66 -9.56
N ALA A 40 -2.23 3.93 -9.94
CA ALA A 40 -2.93 4.11 -11.21
C ALA A 40 -4.43 4.31 -10.96
N ALA A 41 -5.04 5.24 -11.70
CA ALA A 41 -6.48 5.45 -11.65
C ALA A 41 -7.22 4.26 -12.26
N THR A 42 -8.23 3.74 -11.56
CA THR A 42 -9.10 2.66 -12.07
C THR A 42 -10.11 3.16 -13.10
N ARG A 43 -10.35 4.48 -13.15
CA ARG A 43 -11.14 5.17 -14.17
C ARG A 43 -10.35 6.37 -14.68
N PRO A 44 -9.93 6.40 -15.96
CA PRO A 44 -9.21 7.54 -16.51
C PRO A 44 -10.15 8.75 -16.65
N ILE A 45 -9.58 9.95 -16.54
CA ILE A 45 -10.28 11.22 -16.82
C ILE A 45 -9.84 11.68 -18.21
N SER A 46 -10.72 11.52 -19.21
CA SER A 46 -10.44 11.93 -20.60
C SER A 46 -11.36 13.03 -21.10
N SER A 47 -12.34 13.44 -20.30
CA SER A 47 -13.28 14.51 -20.62
C SER A 47 -13.60 15.39 -19.40
N SER A 48 -14.13 16.59 -19.65
CA SER A 48 -14.66 17.47 -18.60
C SER A 48 -15.79 16.82 -17.79
N ARG A 49 -16.55 15.91 -18.42
CA ARG A 49 -17.59 15.14 -17.74
C ARG A 49 -16.97 14.16 -16.73
N ASP A 50 -15.92 13.45 -17.12
CA ASP A 50 -15.23 12.51 -16.22
C ASP A 50 -14.61 13.26 -15.04
N LEU A 51 -14.00 14.43 -15.30
CA LEU A 51 -13.46 15.30 -14.27
C LEU A 51 -14.56 15.76 -13.29
N SER A 52 -15.72 16.15 -13.82
CA SER A 52 -16.86 16.60 -13.01
C SER A 52 -17.45 15.48 -12.15
N ILE A 53 -17.31 14.22 -12.56
CA ILE A 53 -17.77 13.04 -11.80
C ILE A 53 -16.74 12.66 -10.74
N ALA A 54 -15.46 12.53 -11.14
CA ALA A 54 -14.37 12.10 -10.27
C ALA A 54 -13.99 13.17 -9.23
N TYR A 55 -14.26 14.43 -9.54
CA TYR A 55 -13.93 15.58 -8.69
C TYR A 55 -15.11 16.55 -8.60
N THR A 56 -14.83 17.83 -8.41
CA THR A 56 -15.88 18.85 -8.27
C THR A 56 -16.65 19.03 -9.58
N PRO A 57 -18.00 19.11 -9.54
CA PRO A 57 -18.87 19.11 -8.36
C PRO A 57 -19.34 17.72 -7.89
N GLY A 58 -19.16 16.66 -8.67
CA GLY A 58 -19.75 15.33 -8.44
C GLY A 58 -19.27 14.64 -7.16
N VAL A 59 -17.98 14.73 -6.83
CA VAL A 59 -17.42 14.11 -5.61
C VAL A 59 -18.12 14.56 -4.33
N ALA A 60 -18.64 15.80 -4.30
CA ALA A 60 -19.34 16.33 -3.14
C ALA A 60 -20.64 15.56 -2.82
N GLN A 61 -21.31 14.98 -3.83
CA GLN A 61 -22.49 14.14 -3.59
C GLN A 61 -22.11 12.85 -2.87
N VAL A 62 -21.01 12.21 -3.28
CA VAL A 62 -20.49 10.99 -2.64
C VAL A 62 -20.02 11.28 -1.21
N SER A 63 -19.29 12.39 -1.00
CA SER A 63 -18.86 12.80 0.34
C SER A 63 -20.03 13.08 1.28
N LYS A 64 -21.10 13.74 0.81
CA LYS A 64 -22.32 13.96 1.61
C LYS A 64 -23.02 12.65 1.96
N ALA A 65 -23.14 11.75 1.00
CA ALA A 65 -23.73 10.44 1.26
C ALA A 65 -22.92 9.64 2.32
N ILE A 66 -21.59 9.69 2.28
CA ILE A 66 -20.74 9.05 3.29
C ILE A 66 -20.86 9.75 4.66
N ALA A 67 -21.04 11.07 4.68
CA ALA A 67 -21.27 11.81 5.92
C ALA A 67 -22.62 11.44 6.57
N GLU A 68 -23.63 11.09 5.76
CA GLU A 68 -24.94 10.62 6.23
C GLU A 68 -24.91 9.13 6.62
N ASP A 69 -24.18 8.28 5.88
CA ASP A 69 -23.95 6.87 6.21
C ASP A 69 -22.50 6.45 5.94
N ALA A 70 -21.70 6.39 7.01
CA ALA A 70 -20.27 6.05 6.94
C ALA A 70 -19.99 4.68 6.31
N ARG A 71 -20.94 3.73 6.33
CA ARG A 71 -20.77 2.40 5.72
C ARG A 71 -20.62 2.49 4.20
N LEU A 72 -21.11 3.57 3.58
CA LEU A 72 -20.96 3.80 2.15
C LEU A 72 -19.50 4.01 1.73
N ALA A 73 -18.61 4.36 2.66
CA ALA A 73 -17.17 4.44 2.39
C ALA A 73 -16.62 3.11 1.85
N ALA A 74 -17.13 1.97 2.35
CA ALA A 74 -16.74 0.64 1.89
C ALA A 74 -17.04 0.39 0.40
N ARG A 75 -18.11 1.01 -0.11
CA ARG A 75 -18.56 0.83 -1.49
C ARG A 75 -17.95 1.84 -2.45
N TYR A 76 -17.84 3.10 -2.02
CA TYR A 76 -17.49 4.21 -2.91
C TYR A 76 -16.04 4.69 -2.79
N THR A 77 -15.25 4.08 -1.92
CA THR A 77 -13.82 4.35 -1.80
C THR A 77 -13.02 3.07 -1.94
N TRP A 78 -11.73 3.20 -2.22
CA TRP A 78 -10.80 2.08 -2.26
C TRP A 78 -10.47 1.51 -0.87
N ALA A 79 -10.72 2.27 0.21
CA ALA A 79 -10.19 2.02 1.55
C ALA A 79 -10.48 0.61 2.04
N HIS A 80 -11.72 0.13 1.93
CA HIS A 80 -12.11 -1.21 2.40
C HIS A 80 -11.29 -2.34 1.75
N ARG A 81 -10.81 -2.17 0.51
CA ARG A 81 -10.02 -3.21 -0.18
C ARG A 81 -8.51 -3.00 -0.07
N LEU A 82 -8.08 -1.90 0.54
CA LEU A 82 -6.68 -1.57 0.73
C LEU A 82 -6.13 -2.30 1.96
N VAL A 83 -4.99 -2.98 1.78
CA VAL A 83 -4.18 -3.52 2.87
C VAL A 83 -3.02 -2.56 3.15
N VAL A 84 -2.80 -2.20 4.42
CA VAL A 84 -1.58 -1.50 4.81
C VAL A 84 -0.55 -2.51 5.34
N VAL A 85 0.65 -2.52 4.77
CA VAL A 85 1.77 -3.35 5.22
C VAL A 85 2.62 -2.53 6.19
N VAL A 86 2.56 -2.87 7.48
CA VAL A 86 3.13 -2.06 8.55
C VAL A 86 4.38 -2.72 9.12
N SER A 87 5.45 -1.93 9.29
CA SER A 87 6.69 -2.37 9.94
C SER A 87 7.36 -1.19 10.65
N ASP A 88 8.22 -1.47 11.61
CA ASP A 88 9.19 -0.51 12.16
C ASP A 88 10.64 -0.87 11.80
N GLY A 89 10.84 -1.96 11.05
CA GLY A 89 12.14 -2.40 10.58
C GLY A 89 13.02 -3.06 11.64
N THR A 90 12.47 -3.45 12.79
CA THR A 90 13.25 -4.05 13.88
C THR A 90 13.60 -5.54 13.69
N ALA A 91 12.96 -6.24 12.75
CA ALA A 91 13.25 -7.65 12.47
C ALA A 91 13.16 -7.99 10.98
N VAL A 92 13.88 -7.25 10.13
CA VAL A 92 13.79 -7.40 8.68
C VAL A 92 14.55 -8.64 8.21
N LEU A 93 13.81 -9.66 7.79
CA LEU A 93 14.36 -10.92 7.28
C LEU A 93 15.40 -11.52 8.26
N GLY A 94 16.63 -11.75 7.80
CA GLY A 94 17.78 -12.14 8.65
C GLY A 94 18.73 -11.00 8.96
N LEU A 95 18.36 -9.75 8.65
CA LEU A 95 19.19 -8.56 8.81
C LEU A 95 19.07 -7.94 10.20
N GLY A 96 18.02 -8.31 10.95
CA GLY A 96 17.75 -7.78 12.29
C GLY A 96 17.15 -6.37 12.23
N ASP A 97 17.50 -5.55 13.22
CA ASP A 97 17.06 -4.17 13.31
C ASP A 97 17.90 -3.28 12.39
N ILE A 98 17.28 -2.85 11.30
CA ILE A 98 17.87 -1.94 10.31
C ILE A 98 17.11 -0.61 10.22
N GLY A 99 16.08 -0.44 11.04
CA GLY A 99 15.22 0.73 11.08
C GLY A 99 14.18 0.81 9.95
N ALA A 100 13.20 1.68 10.15
CA ALA A 100 12.00 1.82 9.33
C ALA A 100 12.30 2.11 7.84
N SER A 101 13.20 3.05 7.53
CA SER A 101 13.50 3.37 6.13
C SER A 101 14.20 2.23 5.38
N ALA A 102 15.08 1.47 6.05
CA ALA A 102 15.78 0.37 5.41
C ALA A 102 14.88 -0.86 5.18
N SER A 103 13.72 -0.94 5.85
CA SER A 103 12.73 -2.00 5.64
C SER A 103 11.82 -1.75 4.43
N LEU A 104 11.73 -0.51 3.92
CA LEU A 104 10.85 -0.13 2.80
C LEU A 104 10.95 -1.06 1.57
N PRO A 105 12.14 -1.45 1.08
CA PRO A 105 12.23 -2.38 -0.04
C PRO A 105 11.52 -3.71 0.26
N VAL A 106 11.59 -4.24 1.48
CA VAL A 106 10.91 -5.48 1.84
C VAL A 106 9.39 -5.26 1.88
N MET A 107 8.93 -4.16 2.47
CA MET A 107 7.50 -3.82 2.56
C MET A 107 6.87 -3.58 1.18
N GLU A 108 7.58 -2.89 0.28
CA GLU A 108 7.16 -2.76 -1.12
C GLU A 108 7.09 -4.14 -1.80
N GLY A 109 8.04 -5.03 -1.51
CA GLY A 109 8.02 -6.40 -2.01
C GLY A 109 6.76 -7.14 -1.59
N LYS A 110 6.38 -7.07 -0.31
CA LYS A 110 5.13 -7.65 0.21
C LYS A 110 3.90 -7.07 -0.50
N ALA A 111 3.89 -5.77 -0.75
CA ALA A 111 2.80 -5.13 -1.49
C ALA A 111 2.70 -5.60 -2.95
N VAL A 112 3.82 -5.78 -3.64
CA VAL A 112 3.85 -6.38 -5.00
C VAL A 112 3.30 -7.81 -4.97
N LEU A 113 3.62 -8.60 -3.95
CA LEU A 113 3.09 -9.96 -3.79
C LEU A 113 1.58 -9.97 -3.57
N PHE A 114 1.06 -9.10 -2.69
CA PHE A 114 -0.40 -8.92 -2.49
C PHE A 114 -1.12 -8.59 -3.79
N LYS A 115 -0.55 -7.69 -4.60
CA LYS A 115 -1.14 -7.34 -5.90
C LYS A 115 -1.08 -8.48 -6.89
N THR A 116 0.08 -9.09 -7.05
CA THR A 116 0.37 -10.09 -8.09
C THR A 116 -0.40 -11.39 -7.86
N PHE A 117 -0.44 -11.85 -6.61
CA PHE A 117 -0.99 -13.17 -6.28
C PHE A 117 -2.34 -13.09 -5.55
N GLY A 118 -2.61 -12.00 -4.83
CA GLY A 118 -3.87 -11.80 -4.10
C GLY A 118 -4.88 -10.89 -4.81
N GLY A 119 -4.49 -10.16 -5.85
CA GLY A 119 -5.34 -9.15 -6.48
C GLY A 119 -5.75 -8.02 -5.52
N LEU A 120 -5.00 -7.83 -4.45
CA LEU A 120 -5.24 -6.82 -3.42
C LEU A 120 -4.37 -5.59 -3.70
N ASP A 121 -4.94 -4.41 -3.52
CA ASP A 121 -4.15 -3.19 -3.48
C ASP A 121 -3.57 -3.05 -2.07
N SER A 122 -2.31 -2.62 -1.98
CA SER A 122 -1.63 -2.48 -0.71
C SER A 122 -0.54 -1.41 -0.74
N ILE A 123 -0.32 -0.74 0.38
CA ILE A 123 0.72 0.27 0.55
C ILE A 123 1.64 -0.07 1.73
N PRO A 124 2.95 0.20 1.64
CA PRO A 124 3.85 0.13 2.78
C PRO A 124 3.64 1.34 3.70
N LEU A 125 3.62 1.10 5.01
CA LEU A 125 3.61 2.12 6.06
C LEU A 125 4.65 1.75 7.10
N VAL A 126 5.86 2.29 6.94
CA VAL A 126 6.94 2.10 7.92
C VAL A 126 6.89 3.22 8.97
N LEU A 127 7.00 2.85 10.25
CA LEU A 127 6.89 3.78 11.36
C LEU A 127 8.23 3.90 12.08
N ASP A 128 8.76 5.12 12.19
CA ASP A 128 10.03 5.41 12.89
C ASP A 128 9.79 5.54 14.40
N THR A 129 9.20 4.51 14.99
CA THR A 129 9.01 4.35 16.43
C THR A 129 8.91 2.86 16.73
N THR A 130 9.40 2.46 17.91
CA THR A 130 9.24 1.10 18.43
C THR A 130 8.26 1.05 19.59
N ASP A 131 7.67 2.19 19.99
CA ASP A 131 6.66 2.23 21.04
C ASP A 131 5.35 1.61 20.54
N VAL A 132 4.87 0.60 21.26
CA VAL A 132 3.66 -0.14 20.86
C VAL A 132 2.43 0.75 20.86
N ASP A 133 2.28 1.59 21.88
CA ASP A 133 1.09 2.42 22.04
C ASP A 133 1.05 3.52 20.97
N GLU A 134 2.20 4.08 20.61
CA GLU A 134 2.31 5.04 19.49
C GLU A 134 1.93 4.39 18.16
N ILE A 135 2.40 3.16 17.88
CA ILE A 135 2.04 2.42 16.67
C ILE A 135 0.54 2.15 16.66
N VAL A 136 -0.02 1.61 17.75
CA VAL A 136 -1.46 1.32 17.87
C VAL A 136 -2.29 2.58 17.65
N GLN A 137 -1.96 3.67 18.35
CA GLN A 137 -2.69 4.93 18.21
C GLN A 137 -2.61 5.49 16.79
N THR A 138 -1.46 5.38 16.14
CA THR A 138 -1.28 5.80 14.75
C THR A 138 -2.18 5.00 13.82
N LEU A 139 -2.18 3.68 13.93
CA LEU A 139 -2.99 2.80 13.08
C LEU A 139 -4.50 2.97 13.33
N VAL A 140 -4.92 3.13 14.60
CA VAL A 140 -6.33 3.40 14.95
C VAL A 140 -6.80 4.72 14.33
N ARG A 141 -5.98 5.78 14.36
CA ARG A 141 -6.31 7.06 13.74
C ARG A 141 -6.39 6.97 12.22
N LEU A 142 -5.57 6.12 11.60
CA LEU A 142 -5.54 5.91 10.15
C LEU A 142 -6.56 4.87 9.65
N ARG A 143 -7.25 4.14 10.54
CA ARG A 143 -8.21 3.08 10.21
C ARG A 143 -9.22 3.43 9.11
N PRO A 144 -9.75 4.67 8.97
CA PRO A 144 -10.66 4.99 7.88
C PRO A 144 -10.07 4.84 6.46
N SER A 145 -8.73 4.76 6.34
CA SER A 145 -8.01 4.75 5.06
C SER A 145 -7.73 3.36 4.49
N PHE A 146 -7.88 2.29 5.28
CA PHE A 146 -7.59 0.91 4.86
C PHE A 146 -8.56 -0.09 5.50
N GLY A 147 -8.71 -1.25 4.86
CA GLY A 147 -9.62 -2.31 5.32
C GLY A 147 -8.93 -3.39 6.14
N ALA A 148 -7.60 -3.49 6.04
CA ALA A 148 -6.82 -4.47 6.79
C ALA A 148 -5.40 -3.96 7.07
N VAL A 149 -4.82 -4.44 8.17
CA VAL A 149 -3.43 -4.24 8.56
C VAL A 149 -2.69 -5.57 8.42
N ASN A 150 -1.50 -5.54 7.84
CA ASN A 150 -0.58 -6.66 7.78
C ASN A 150 0.73 -6.24 8.47
N LEU A 151 0.92 -6.67 9.73
CA LEU A 151 2.16 -6.44 10.47
C LEU A 151 3.30 -7.29 9.89
N GLU A 152 4.45 -6.69 9.65
CA GLU A 152 5.62 -7.37 9.08
C GLU A 152 6.94 -6.92 9.71
N ASP A 153 7.86 -7.88 9.85
CA ASP A 153 9.25 -7.63 10.26
C ASP A 153 9.38 -6.77 11.55
N ILE A 154 8.53 -7.06 12.55
CA ILE A 154 8.54 -6.43 13.89
C ILE A 154 9.11 -7.42 14.90
N ALA A 155 10.10 -6.99 15.68
CA ALA A 155 10.82 -7.87 16.61
C ALA A 155 9.93 -8.43 17.73
N ALA A 156 10.17 -9.70 18.06
CA ALA A 156 9.65 -10.33 19.26
C ALA A 156 10.34 -9.80 20.53
N PRO A 157 9.68 -9.81 21.70
CA PRO A 157 8.29 -10.24 21.92
C PRO A 157 7.25 -9.17 21.58
N ARG A 158 7.67 -7.96 21.19
CA ARG A 158 6.82 -6.80 21.01
C ARG A 158 5.74 -6.97 19.94
N CYS A 159 6.04 -7.71 18.88
CA CYS A 159 5.06 -8.02 17.83
C CYS A 159 3.79 -8.69 18.37
N PHE A 160 3.87 -9.53 19.40
CA PHE A 160 2.71 -10.19 20.00
C PHE A 160 1.82 -9.21 20.78
N GLU A 161 2.43 -8.30 21.55
CA GLU A 161 1.69 -7.27 22.27
C GLU A 161 1.01 -6.31 21.29
N LEU A 162 1.73 -5.89 20.25
CA LEU A 162 1.21 -5.01 19.20
C LEU A 162 0.03 -5.65 18.46
N GLU A 163 0.17 -6.91 18.04
CA GLU A 163 -0.92 -7.66 17.39
C GLU A 163 -2.15 -7.74 18.29
N ALA A 164 -1.98 -8.13 19.55
CA ALA A 164 -3.08 -8.24 20.51
C ALA A 164 -3.80 -6.90 20.70
N LYS A 165 -3.05 -5.80 20.91
CA LYS A 165 -3.63 -4.46 21.08
C LYS A 165 -4.37 -3.97 19.84
N LEU A 166 -3.92 -4.33 18.64
CA LEU A 166 -4.59 -3.96 17.39
C LEU A 166 -5.87 -4.78 17.14
N ILE A 167 -5.89 -6.04 17.53
CA ILE A 167 -7.10 -6.88 17.44
C ILE A 167 -8.21 -6.32 18.35
N ASP A 168 -7.85 -5.79 19.52
CA ASP A 168 -8.80 -5.28 20.52
C ASP A 168 -9.34 -3.85 20.21
N ALA A 169 -8.76 -3.10 19.26
CA ALA A 169 -9.03 -1.67 19.02
C ALA A 169 -9.99 -1.35 17.84
#